data_AF-A0A2N1NJ11-F1
#
_entry.id   AF-A0A2N1NJ11-F1
#
_cell.length_a   1.000
_cell.length_b   1.000
_cell.length_c   1.000
_cell.angle_alpha   90.00
_cell.angle_beta   90.00
_cell.angle_gamma   90.00
#
_symmetry.space_group_name_H-M   'P 1'
#
loop_
_entity.id
_entity.type
_entity.pdbx_description
1 polymer ?
#
loop_
_entity_poly.entity_id
_entity_poly.type
_entity_poly.pdbx_seq_one_letter_code
_entity_poly.pdbx_strand_id
1 'polypeptide(L)'
;MTLEWNEEQTRFLIDERKTGNEVYHKTPKRSKTDFWEEISNKLNERNNTNYFTGEACNKNFLSLTRAYYTTKAYKEGSKKKRSLIGEQYYDEFSSEFGKIPRLRQEHNFPA
;
A
#
# COMPACT_ATOMS: atom_id res chain seq x y z
N MET A 1 -19.73 10.67 -2.57
CA MET A 1 -19.40 9.73 -3.67
C MET A 1 -18.11 9.02 -3.29
N THR A 2 -18.18 7.72 -3.04
CA THR A 2 -16.98 6.87 -2.90
C THR A 2 -16.40 6.66 -4.29
N LEU A 3 -15.14 7.05 -4.46
CA LEU A 3 -14.35 6.73 -5.65
C LEU A 3 -14.32 5.21 -5.79
N GLU A 4 -14.93 4.66 -6.85
CA GLU A 4 -14.87 3.22 -7.14
C GLU A 4 -13.55 2.92 -7.85
N TRP A 5 -12.65 2.24 -7.14
CA TRP A 5 -11.39 1.78 -7.69
C TRP A 5 -11.60 0.42 -8.32
N ASN A 6 -11.23 0.28 -9.59
CA ASN A 6 -11.21 -1.03 -10.24
C ASN A 6 -9.96 -1.83 -9.82
N GLU A 7 -9.91 -3.11 -10.22
CA GLU A 7 -8.81 -4.00 -9.86
C GLU A 7 -7.46 -3.53 -10.44
N GLU A 8 -7.43 -3.04 -11.68
CA GLU A 8 -6.20 -2.57 -12.33
C GLU A 8 -5.63 -1.33 -11.63
N GLN A 9 -6.48 -0.37 -11.27
CA GLN A 9 -6.13 0.83 -10.53
C GLN A 9 -5.62 0.50 -9.13
N THR A 10 -6.27 -0.47 -8.48
CA THR A 10 -5.88 -0.93 -7.13
C THR A 10 -4.53 -1.64 -7.16
N ARG A 11 -4.30 -2.53 -8.13
CA ARG A 11 -3.00 -3.20 -8.33
C ARG A 11 -1.90 -2.19 -8.64
N PHE A 12 -2.16 -1.25 -9.54
CA PHE A 12 -1.19 -0.18 -9.85
C PHE A 12 -0.78 0.61 -8.61
N LEU A 13 -1.74 1.01 -7.78
CA LEU A 13 -1.48 1.71 -6.52
C LEU A 13 -0.60 0.89 -5.57
N ILE A 14 -0.88 -0.42 -5.45
CA ILE A 14 -0.10 -1.33 -4.62
C ILE A 14 1.33 -1.45 -5.15
N ASP A 15 1.52 -1.63 -6.46
CA ASP A 15 2.83 -1.84 -7.09
C ASP A 15 3.70 -0.59 -7.09
N GLU A 16 3.14 0.58 -7.34
CA GLU A 16 3.87 1.86 -7.19
C GLU A 16 4.31 2.05 -5.74
N ARG A 17 3.44 1.71 -4.78
CA ARG A 17 3.80 1.79 -3.37
C ARG A 17 4.85 0.73 -2.99
N LYS A 18 4.87 -0.46 -3.61
CA LYS A 18 5.93 -1.50 -3.47
C LYS A 18 7.27 -0.98 -3.95
N THR A 19 7.30 -0.49 -5.17
CA THR A 19 8.51 0.05 -5.81
C THR A 19 9.05 1.25 -5.03
N GLY A 20 8.16 2.13 -4.56
CA GLY A 20 8.51 3.32 -3.78
C GLY A 20 8.69 3.08 -2.28
N ASN A 21 8.65 1.84 -1.78
CA ASN A 21 8.59 1.60 -0.33
C ASN A 21 9.82 2.09 0.42
N GLU A 22 11.01 1.87 -0.14
CA GLU A 22 12.25 2.37 0.46
C GLU A 22 12.29 3.89 0.51
N VAL A 23 11.87 4.54 -0.58
CA VAL A 23 11.80 6.01 -0.66
C VAL A 23 10.81 6.51 0.38
N TYR A 24 9.59 5.97 0.42
CA TYR A 24 8.55 6.38 1.36
C TYR A 24 8.98 6.30 2.84
N HIS A 25 9.79 5.31 3.21
CA HIS A 25 10.31 5.16 4.57
C HIS A 25 11.49 6.10 4.89
N LYS A 26 12.31 6.43 3.90
CA LYS A 26 13.43 7.40 4.03
C LYS A 26 12.95 8.85 3.96
N THR A 27 11.77 9.09 3.40
CA THR A 27 11.26 10.42 3.08
C THR A 27 10.64 11.15 4.30
N PRO A 28 11.01 12.41 4.57
CA PRO A 28 10.40 13.26 5.60
C PRO A 28 8.89 13.47 5.40
N LYS A 29 8.16 13.79 6.48
CA LYS A 29 6.68 13.82 6.50
C LYS A 29 6.03 14.70 5.41
N ARG A 30 6.66 15.82 5.02
CA ARG A 30 6.15 16.73 3.97
C ARG A 30 6.17 16.08 2.58
N SER A 31 7.27 15.43 2.24
CA SER A 31 7.48 14.76 0.96
C SER A 31 6.71 13.45 0.80
N LYS A 32 5.98 13.01 1.84
CA LYS A 32 5.01 11.91 1.71
C LYS A 32 3.73 12.35 1.00
N THR A 33 3.38 13.63 1.05
CA THR A 33 2.26 14.17 0.25
C THR A 33 2.64 14.16 -1.23
N ASP A 34 3.82 14.70 -1.55
CA ASP A 34 4.37 14.73 -2.92
C ASP A 34 4.47 13.31 -3.50
N PHE A 35 4.91 12.32 -2.71
CA PHE A 35 4.93 10.91 -3.11
C PHE A 35 3.55 10.40 -3.57
N TRP A 36 2.49 10.71 -2.83
CA TRP A 36 1.15 10.29 -3.22
C TRP A 36 0.61 11.08 -4.41
N GLU A 37 0.98 12.35 -4.53
CA GLU A 37 0.63 13.16 -5.70
C GLU A 37 1.26 12.59 -6.97
N GLU A 38 2.53 12.20 -6.95
CA GLU A 38 3.20 11.54 -8.07
C GLU A 38 2.47 10.26 -8.50
N ILE A 39 2.10 9.39 -7.55
CA ILE A 39 1.34 8.17 -7.86
C ILE A 39 -0.02 8.52 -8.50
N SER A 40 -0.70 9.53 -7.97
CA SER A 40 -1.99 9.96 -8.51
C SER A 40 -1.87 10.51 -9.93
N ASN A 41 -0.79 11.24 -10.23
CA ASN A 41 -0.50 11.77 -11.57
C ASN A 41 -0.25 10.64 -12.57
N LYS A 42 0.58 9.66 -12.22
CA LYS A 42 0.81 8.48 -13.09
C LYS A 42 -0.48 7.69 -13.35
N LEU A 43 -1.32 7.54 -12.32
CA LEU A 43 -2.61 6.84 -12.44
C LEU A 43 -3.59 7.61 -13.35
N ASN A 44 -3.61 8.93 -13.21
CA ASN A 44 -4.38 9.85 -14.04
C ASN A 44 -3.93 9.78 -15.52
N GLU A 45 -2.62 9.84 -15.77
CA GLU A 45 -2.03 9.73 -17.11
C GLU A 45 -2.38 8.39 -17.77
N ARG A 46 -2.21 7.27 -17.05
CA ARG A 46 -2.52 5.93 -17.57
C ARG A 46 -3.99 5.75 -17.93
N ASN A 47 -4.89 6.34 -17.13
CA ASN A 47 -6.32 6.19 -17.33
C ASN A 47 -6.92 7.33 -18.19
N ASN A 48 -6.11 8.28 -18.65
CA ASN A 48 -6.54 9.50 -19.32
C ASN A 48 -7.64 10.26 -18.53
N THR A 49 -7.40 10.46 -17.23
CA THR A 49 -8.30 11.18 -16.30
C THR A 49 -7.54 12.21 -15.47
N ASN A 50 -8.24 13.04 -14.71
CA ASN A 50 -7.68 13.93 -13.69
C ASN A 50 -8.37 13.76 -12.32
N TYR A 51 -9.01 12.62 -12.11
CA TYR A 51 -9.92 12.41 -10.98
C TYR A 51 -9.21 11.91 -9.72
N PHE A 52 -8.09 11.21 -9.88
CA PHE A 52 -7.34 10.67 -8.75
C PHE A 52 -6.47 11.77 -8.13
N THR A 53 -6.52 11.89 -6.80
CA THR A 53 -5.66 12.79 -6.03
C THR A 53 -4.73 11.99 -5.12
N GLY A 54 -3.60 12.59 -4.71
CA GLY A 54 -2.71 11.95 -3.74
C GLY A 54 -3.42 11.61 -2.42
N GLU A 55 -4.34 12.46 -1.98
CA GLU A 55 -5.16 12.17 -0.80
C GLU A 55 -6.06 10.94 -1.01
N ALA A 56 -6.69 10.81 -2.18
CA ALA A 56 -7.51 9.67 -2.52
C ALA A 56 -6.68 8.37 -2.59
N CYS A 57 -5.49 8.42 -3.17
CA CYS A 57 -4.54 7.30 -3.21
C CYS A 57 -4.15 6.85 -1.79
N ASN A 58 -3.77 7.80 -0.92
CA ASN A 58 -3.40 7.52 0.46
C ASN A 58 -4.58 6.91 1.25
N LYS A 59 -5.79 7.48 1.15
CA LYS A 59 -6.99 6.95 1.81
C LYS A 59 -7.32 5.53 1.33
N ASN A 60 -7.24 5.28 0.03
CA ASN A 60 -7.50 3.96 -0.52
C ASN A 60 -6.47 2.93 -0.02
N PHE A 61 -5.18 3.29 -0.05
CA PHE A 61 -4.11 2.43 0.45
C PHE A 61 -4.26 2.10 1.95
N LEU A 62 -4.64 3.08 2.78
CA LEU A 62 -4.93 2.86 4.19
C LEU A 62 -6.13 1.92 4.39
N SER A 63 -7.16 2.03 3.55
CA SER A 63 -8.31 1.13 3.56
C SER A 63 -7.90 -0.32 3.25
N LEU A 64 -7.10 -0.51 2.19
CA LEU A 64 -6.55 -1.82 1.81
C LEU A 64 -5.71 -2.43 2.95
N THR A 65 -4.85 -1.62 3.57
CA THR A 65 -4.03 -2.05 4.71
C THR A 65 -4.90 -2.51 5.88
N ARG A 66 -5.98 -1.78 6.21
CA ARG A 66 -6.94 -2.17 7.25
C ARG A 66 -7.70 -3.45 6.90
N ALA A 67 -8.09 -3.61 5.64
CA ALA A 67 -8.75 -4.80 5.13
C ALA A 67 -7.84 -6.04 5.26
N TYR A 68 -6.56 -5.90 4.92
CA TYR A 68 -5.53 -6.91 5.14
C TYR A 68 -5.42 -7.30 6.62
N TYR A 69 -5.21 -6.34 7.54
CA TYR A 69 -5.08 -6.66 8.97
C TYR A 69 -6.34 -7.28 9.56
N THR A 70 -7.51 -6.91 9.06
CA THR A 70 -8.78 -7.54 9.46
C THR A 70 -8.82 -9.00 9.03
N THR A 71 -8.40 -9.28 7.80
CA THR A 71 -8.33 -10.66 7.25
C THR A 71 -7.26 -11.49 7.93
N LYS A 72 -6.10 -10.89 8.24
CA LYS A 72 -5.05 -11.54 9.03
C LYS A 72 -5.55 -11.93 10.42
N ALA A 73 -6.17 -11.01 11.13
CA ALA A 73 -6.76 -11.27 12.44
C ALA A 73 -7.85 -12.36 12.39
N TYR A 74 -8.63 -12.40 11.31
CA TYR A 74 -9.59 -13.48 11.06
C TYR A 74 -8.91 -14.84 10.86
N LYS A 75 -7.88 -14.91 10.01
CA LYS A 75 -7.10 -16.14 9.78
C LYS A 75 -6.39 -16.63 11.04
N GLU A 76 -5.93 -15.71 11.90
CA GLU A 76 -5.32 -16.02 13.20
C GLU A 76 -6.36 -16.36 14.30
N GLY A 77 -7.66 -16.35 13.99
CA GLY A 77 -8.73 -16.71 14.92
C GLY A 77 -9.08 -15.62 15.95
N SER A 78 -8.44 -14.45 15.90
CA SER A 78 -8.67 -13.34 16.84
C SER A 78 -9.90 -12.48 16.50
N LYS A 79 -10.42 -12.56 15.27
CA LYS A 79 -11.66 -11.88 14.83
C LYS A 79 -12.59 -12.82 14.08
N LYS A 80 -13.89 -12.56 14.14
CA LYS A 80 -14.94 -13.31 13.41
C LYS A 80 -15.29 -12.74 12.03
N LYS A 81 -14.85 -11.52 11.71
CA LYS A 81 -15.19 -10.83 10.46
C LYS A 81 -14.02 -10.87 9.47
N ARG A 82 -14.30 -11.29 8.24
CA ARG A 82 -13.40 -11.28 7.08
C ARG A 82 -13.68 -10.08 6.17
N SER A 83 -12.67 -9.66 5.40
CA SER A 83 -12.82 -8.63 4.36
C SER A 83 -12.54 -9.25 2.99
N LEU A 84 -13.48 -9.15 2.04
CA LEU A 84 -13.31 -9.70 0.69
C LEU A 84 -12.11 -9.08 -0.04
N ILE A 85 -11.98 -7.76 0.03
CA ILE A 85 -10.82 -7.03 -0.53
C ILE A 85 -9.53 -7.44 0.20
N GLY A 86 -9.60 -7.62 1.52
CA GLY A 86 -8.45 -8.06 2.31
C GLY A 86 -8.00 -9.49 2.02
N GLU A 87 -8.90 -10.36 1.54
CA GLU A 87 -8.58 -11.69 1.02
C GLU A 87 -7.98 -11.63 -0.39
N GLN A 88 -8.56 -10.80 -1.27
CA GLN A 88 -8.10 -10.64 -2.66
C GLN A 88 -6.64 -10.19 -2.73
N TYR A 89 -6.23 -9.25 -1.87
CA TYR A 89 -4.86 -8.74 -1.82
C TYR A 89 -4.04 -9.30 -0.64
N TYR A 90 -4.51 -10.39 -0.01
CA TYR A 90 -3.89 -10.90 1.21
C TYR A 90 -2.42 -11.25 1.01
N ASP A 91 -2.11 -11.99 -0.06
CA ASP A 91 -0.74 -12.47 -0.33
C ASP A 91 0.21 -11.34 -0.71
N GLU A 92 -0.30 -10.31 -1.40
CA GLU A 92 0.49 -9.13 -1.74
C GLU A 92 0.90 -8.33 -0.50
N PHE A 93 -0.02 -8.14 0.45
CA PHE A 93 0.27 -7.46 1.72
C PHE A 93 0.99 -8.37 2.74
N SER A 94 0.86 -9.69 2.61
CA SER A 94 1.56 -10.71 3.42
C SER A 94 3.08 -10.62 3.27
N SER A 95 3.58 -10.18 2.12
CA SER A 95 5.00 -10.11 1.74
C SER A 95 5.87 -9.08 2.51
N GLU A 96 5.53 -8.70 3.74
CA GLU A 96 6.22 -7.68 4.56
C GLU A 96 6.27 -6.26 3.95
N PHE A 97 5.47 -6.02 2.91
CA PHE A 97 5.41 -4.77 2.14
C PHE A 97 5.22 -3.47 2.97
N GLY A 98 4.58 -3.56 4.14
CA GLY A 98 4.35 -2.41 5.04
C GLY A 98 5.35 -2.24 6.18
N LYS A 99 6.37 -3.09 6.27
CA LYS A 99 7.41 -2.96 7.30
C LYS A 99 8.50 -2.04 6.77
N ILE A 100 9.02 -1.18 7.66
CA ILE A 100 10.33 -0.53 7.45
C ILE A 100 11.25 -1.65 6.96
N PRO A 101 11.98 -1.50 5.84
CA PRO A 101 12.96 -2.50 5.45
C PRO A 101 13.81 -2.67 6.70
N ARG A 102 13.67 -3.81 7.40
CA ARG A 102 14.57 -4.11 8.49
C ARG A 102 15.92 -3.95 7.84
N LEU A 103 16.72 -3.01 8.35
CA LEU A 103 18.14 -2.94 8.06
C LEU A 103 18.54 -4.40 7.89
N ARG A 104 18.98 -4.79 6.69
CA ARG A 104 19.78 -6.00 6.59
C ARG A 104 20.92 -5.70 7.55
N GLN A 105 20.79 -6.13 8.80
CA GLN A 105 21.92 -6.28 9.67
C GLN A 105 22.67 -7.39 8.97
N GLU A 106 23.57 -6.98 8.07
CA GLU A 106 24.68 -7.80 7.69
C GLU A 106 25.32 -8.22 9.01
N HIS A 107 25.03 -9.44 9.43
CA HIS A 107 25.79 -10.13 10.45
C HIS A 107 27.18 -10.34 9.86
N ASN A 108 28.02 -9.31 9.95
CA ASN A 108 29.46 -9.43 9.86
C ASN A 108 29.97 -9.63 11.29
N PHE A 109 30.02 -10.90 11.72
CA PHE A 109 30.95 -11.31 12.75
C PHE A 109 32.18 -11.88 12.04
N PRO A 110 33.34 -11.21 12.07
CA PRO A 110 34.59 -11.93 11.87
C PRO A 110 34.96 -12.65 13.18
N ALA A 111 35.38 -13.90 13.01
CA ALA A 111 35.97 -14.76 14.04
C ALA A 111 37.37 -14.26 14.45
#